data_AF-A0A1E5UZ94-F1
#
_entry.id   AF-A0A1E5UZ94-F1
#
_cell.length_a   1.000
_cell.length_b   1.000
_cell.length_c   1.000
_cell.angle_alpha   90.00
_cell.angle_beta   90.00
_cell.angle_gamma   90.00
#
_symmetry.space_group_name_H-M   'P 1'
#
loop_
_entity.id
_entity.type
_entity.pdbx_description
1 polymer ?
#
loop_
_entity_poly.entity_id
_entity_poly.type
_entity_poly.pdbx_seq_one_letter_code
_entity_poly.pdbx_strand_id
1 'polypeptide(L)'
;MPQWFSSLSELSRLSILVKLLRQEDLELLGALPVLHSLELAVVPSGTTDDSLVVGADQPFRSLAKFHFDHYTRCWIVFSQGVMPKLQRLELYIPARKREGGGFDTGLENLASLKHVTVTVDCEGAQIREVENVETMVRGAIGMHPNHPTLELSRQREYKMATDEDKDDTEGSKE
;
A
#
# COMPACT_ATOMS: atom_id res chain seq x y z
N MET A 1 -9.56 -0.09 15.48
CA MET A 1 -9.79 -1.55 15.49
C MET A 1 -10.41 -2.02 16.81
N PRO A 2 -11.20 -3.11 16.86
CA PRO A 2 -11.62 -3.72 18.11
C PRO A 2 -10.44 -4.27 18.92
N GLN A 3 -10.36 -3.93 20.21
CA GLN A 3 -9.24 -4.33 21.08
C GLN A 3 -9.15 -5.84 21.31
N TRP A 4 -10.25 -6.59 21.10
CA TRP A 4 -10.27 -8.06 21.24
C TRP A 4 -9.46 -8.79 20.16
N PHE A 5 -9.02 -8.13 19.09
CA PHE A 5 -8.20 -8.78 18.05
C PHE A 5 -6.94 -9.40 18.64
N SER A 6 -6.28 -8.74 19.60
CA SER A 6 -5.07 -9.25 20.27
C SER A 6 -5.28 -10.58 21.02
N SER A 7 -6.53 -10.95 21.34
CA SER A 7 -6.88 -12.20 22.02
C SER A 7 -7.06 -13.40 21.09
N LEU A 8 -7.03 -13.20 19.77
CA LEU A 8 -7.22 -14.27 18.79
C LEU A 8 -5.90 -14.98 18.44
N SER A 9 -5.38 -15.77 19.38
CA SER A 9 -4.09 -16.45 19.24
C SER A 9 -4.01 -17.44 18.06
N GLU A 10 -5.15 -17.95 17.59
CA GLU A 10 -5.23 -18.94 16.52
C GLU A 10 -5.60 -18.33 15.15
N LEU A 11 -5.78 -16.99 15.07
CA LEU A 11 -6.22 -16.35 13.84
C LEU A 11 -5.10 -16.35 12.79
N SER A 12 -5.21 -17.27 11.83
CA SER A 12 -4.23 -17.41 10.76
C SER A 12 -4.55 -16.57 9.52
N ARG A 13 -5.83 -16.24 9.29
CA ARG A 13 -6.27 -15.46 8.13
C ARG A 13 -7.24 -14.39 8.57
N LEU A 14 -6.99 -13.16 8.15
CA LEU A 14 -7.85 -12.02 8.42
C LEU A 14 -8.07 -11.24 7.14
N SER A 15 -9.33 -10.95 6.83
CA SER A 15 -9.73 -9.97 5.82
C SER A 15 -10.59 -8.92 6.51
N ILE A 16 -10.21 -7.66 6.39
CA ILE A 16 -10.89 -6.56 7.07
C ILE A 16 -10.96 -5.32 6.19
N LEU A 17 -12.15 -4.73 6.18
CA LEU A 17 -12.43 -3.45 5.55
C LEU A 17 -12.69 -2.41 6.64
N VAL A 18 -11.89 -1.35 6.69
CA VAL A 18 -11.98 -0.32 7.73
C VAL A 18 -12.27 1.05 7.15
N LYS A 19 -12.95 1.89 7.95
CA LYS A 19 -13.17 3.31 7.61
C LYS A 19 -12.01 4.19 8.07
N LEU A 20 -11.36 3.83 9.16
CA LEU A 20 -10.25 4.55 9.75
C LEU A 20 -9.15 3.54 10.04
N LEU A 21 -7.95 3.80 9.52
CA LEU A 21 -6.76 2.98 9.76
C LEU A 21 -5.63 3.88 10.27
N ARG A 22 -5.22 3.64 11.52
CA ARG A 22 -4.14 4.35 12.21
C ARG A 22 -2.90 3.48 12.36
N GLN A 23 -1.78 4.10 12.69
CA GLN A 23 -0.54 3.39 13.04
C GLN A 23 -0.75 2.33 14.15
N GLU A 24 -1.51 2.67 15.19
CA GLU A 24 -1.86 1.76 16.31
C GLU A 24 -2.62 0.50 15.85
N ASP A 25 -3.40 0.60 14.77
CA ASP A 25 -4.16 -0.54 14.26
C ASP A 25 -3.23 -1.58 13.62
N LEU A 26 -2.15 -1.15 12.95
CA LEU A 26 -1.11 -2.04 12.42
C LEU A 26 -0.33 -2.74 13.53
N GLU A 27 -0.12 -2.05 14.65
CA GLU A 27 0.49 -2.57 15.87
C GLU A 27 -0.30 -3.76 16.44
N LEU A 28 -1.62 -3.60 16.55
CA LEU A 28 -2.52 -4.65 17.01
C LEU A 28 -2.57 -5.84 16.07
N LEU A 29 -2.59 -5.58 14.75
CA LEU A 29 -2.57 -6.62 13.72
C LEU A 29 -1.23 -7.37 13.70
N GLY A 30 -0.11 -6.65 13.84
CA GLY A 30 1.23 -7.20 13.85
C GLY A 30 1.57 -8.03 15.09
N ALA A 31 0.85 -7.80 16.19
CA ALA A 31 0.96 -8.59 17.42
C ALA A 31 0.34 -9.99 17.32
N LEU A 32 -0.49 -10.25 16.29
CA LEU A 32 -1.13 -11.55 16.11
C LEU A 32 -0.10 -12.66 15.84
N PRO A 33 -0.06 -13.70 16.68
CA PRO A 33 1.10 -14.60 16.76
C PRO A 33 1.24 -15.54 15.55
N VAL A 34 0.11 -15.96 14.96
CA VAL A 34 0.02 -16.94 13.89
C VAL A 34 -0.62 -16.39 12.62
N LEU A 35 -0.83 -15.08 12.54
CA LEU A 35 -1.43 -14.43 11.37
C LEU A 35 -0.52 -14.67 10.16
N HIS A 36 -1.04 -15.43 9.21
CA HIS A 36 -0.34 -15.91 8.02
C HIS A 36 -0.77 -15.15 6.77
N SER A 37 -2.05 -14.77 6.69
CA SER A 37 -2.61 -14.01 5.60
C SER A 37 -3.40 -12.82 6.13
N LEU A 38 -3.09 -11.63 5.66
CA LEU A 38 -3.81 -10.40 5.97
C LEU A 38 -4.28 -9.75 4.67
N GLU A 39 -5.56 -9.44 4.62
CA GLU A 39 -6.14 -8.53 3.65
C GLU A 39 -6.70 -7.34 4.42
N LEU A 40 -6.15 -6.17 4.16
CA LEU A 40 -6.48 -4.93 4.84
C LEU A 40 -6.89 -3.91 3.78
N ALA A 41 -8.17 -3.56 3.77
CA ALA A 41 -8.73 -2.59 2.85
C ALA A 41 -9.24 -1.36 3.62
N VAL A 42 -9.01 -0.17 3.08
CA VAL A 42 -9.60 1.08 3.57
C VAL A 42 -10.70 1.50 2.61
N VAL A 43 -11.92 1.80 3.09
CA VAL A 43 -13.00 2.23 2.19
C VAL A 43 -12.63 3.53 1.44
N PRO A 44 -13.18 3.79 0.23
CA PRO A 44 -12.89 5.01 -0.54
C PRO A 44 -13.15 6.32 0.20
N SER A 45 -14.15 6.35 1.09
CA SER A 45 -14.47 7.49 1.96
C SER A 45 -13.75 7.44 3.31
N GLY A 46 -12.72 6.61 3.42
CA GLY A 46 -12.00 6.35 4.65
C GLY A 46 -10.94 7.39 4.94
N THR A 47 -10.27 7.22 6.07
CA THR A 47 -9.15 8.07 6.48
C THR A 47 -8.03 7.19 7.00
N THR A 48 -6.81 7.60 6.70
CA THR A 48 -5.57 6.99 7.19
C THR A 48 -4.69 8.08 7.73
N ASP A 49 -3.75 7.71 8.59
CA ASP A 49 -2.60 8.57 8.86
C ASP A 49 -1.85 8.86 7.54
N ASP A 50 -1.10 9.97 7.48
CA ASP A 50 -0.43 10.39 6.24
C ASP A 50 0.65 9.40 5.78
N SER A 51 1.21 8.62 6.71
CA SER A 51 2.15 7.54 6.47
C SER A 51 1.90 6.42 7.48
N LEU A 52 1.92 5.18 7.00
CA LEU A 52 1.85 3.99 7.83
C LEU A 52 3.19 3.26 7.77
N VAL A 53 3.90 3.24 8.90
CA VAL A 53 5.24 2.65 8.95
C VAL A 53 5.17 1.30 9.64
N VAL A 54 5.46 0.22 8.93
CA VAL A 54 5.68 -1.08 9.55
C VAL A 54 7.10 -1.10 10.07
N GLY A 55 7.24 -0.92 11.38
CA GLY A 55 8.52 -0.82 12.11
C GLY A 55 8.93 -2.11 12.83
N ALA A 56 10.11 -2.09 13.46
CA ALA A 56 10.69 -3.23 14.17
C ALA A 56 9.80 -3.76 15.32
N ASP A 57 9.00 -2.88 15.93
CA ASP A 57 8.07 -3.23 17.00
C ASP A 57 6.79 -3.96 16.50
N GLN A 58 6.64 -4.10 15.18
CA GLN A 58 5.48 -4.66 14.49
C GLN A 58 5.90 -5.75 13.49
N PRO A 59 6.45 -6.89 13.92
CA PRO A 59 7.18 -7.75 13.01
C PRO A 59 6.31 -8.56 12.05
N PHE A 60 4.98 -8.67 12.27
CA PHE A 60 4.11 -9.58 11.52
C PHE A 60 4.79 -10.95 11.32
N ARG A 61 5.27 -11.53 12.43
CA ARG A 61 6.29 -12.60 12.44
C ARG A 61 5.93 -13.86 11.64
N SER A 62 4.64 -14.10 11.44
CA SER A 62 4.09 -15.28 10.77
C SER A 62 3.50 -14.97 9.39
N LEU A 63 3.41 -13.69 9.03
CA LEU A 63 2.71 -13.23 7.84
C LEU A 63 3.49 -13.64 6.59
N ALA A 64 2.83 -14.37 5.71
CA ALA A 64 3.39 -14.83 4.44
C ALA A 64 2.69 -14.20 3.22
N LYS A 65 1.42 -13.80 3.38
CA LYS A 65 0.66 -13.06 2.38
C LYS A 65 0.09 -11.78 2.99
N PHE A 66 0.33 -10.66 2.32
CA PHE A 66 -0.25 -9.37 2.69
C PHE A 66 -0.89 -8.73 1.46
N HIS A 67 -2.18 -8.43 1.55
CA HIS A 67 -2.89 -7.60 0.60
C HIS A 67 -3.28 -6.30 1.31
N PHE A 68 -2.84 -5.17 0.75
CA PHE A 68 -3.19 -3.85 1.23
C PHE A 68 -3.88 -3.07 0.11
N ASP A 69 -5.18 -2.84 0.29
CA ASP A 69 -6.01 -2.06 -0.62
C ASP A 69 -6.30 -0.68 -0.02
N HIS A 70 -5.83 0.35 -0.70
CA HIS A 70 -5.90 1.70 -0.19
C HIS A 70 -6.35 2.70 -1.27
N TYR A 71 -7.47 3.37 -1.01
CA TYR A 71 -8.07 4.35 -1.92
C TYR A 71 -7.80 5.79 -1.51
N THR A 72 -7.17 6.03 -0.35
CA THR A 72 -6.85 7.38 0.12
C THR A 72 -5.38 7.73 -0.20
N ARG A 73 -4.86 8.85 0.31
CA ARG A 73 -3.55 9.41 -0.04
C ARG A 73 -2.37 8.85 0.79
N CYS A 74 -2.51 7.68 1.39
CA CYS A 74 -1.52 7.11 2.30
C CYS A 74 -0.59 6.16 1.57
N TRP A 75 0.65 6.13 2.05
CA TRP A 75 1.70 5.22 1.65
C TRP A 75 2.06 4.34 2.84
N ILE A 76 2.34 3.06 2.57
CA ILE A 76 2.85 2.11 3.55
C ILE A 76 4.36 1.94 3.35
N VAL A 77 5.12 1.96 4.45
CA VAL A 77 6.58 1.86 4.46
C VAL A 77 7.00 0.63 5.23
N PHE A 78 7.85 -0.19 4.63
CA PHE A 78 8.41 -1.36 5.29
C PHE A 78 9.83 -1.05 5.77
N SER A 79 10.02 -1.02 7.09
CA SER A 79 11.36 -0.86 7.68
C SER A 79 12.21 -2.12 7.53
N GLN A 80 13.52 -2.01 7.73
CA GLN A 80 14.41 -3.17 7.69
C GLN A 80 14.02 -4.25 8.72
N GLY A 81 13.99 -5.51 8.31
CA GLY A 81 13.76 -6.65 9.20
C GLY A 81 12.30 -6.92 9.58
N VAL A 82 11.35 -6.18 8.98
CA VAL A 82 9.92 -6.44 9.19
C VAL A 82 9.41 -7.59 8.31
N MET A 83 8.32 -8.21 8.75
CA MET A 83 7.62 -9.29 8.06
C MET A 83 8.58 -10.40 7.53
N PRO A 84 9.35 -11.05 8.42
CA PRO A 84 10.46 -11.92 8.02
C PRO A 84 10.06 -13.14 7.19
N LYS A 85 8.76 -13.48 7.13
CA LYS A 85 8.22 -14.60 6.36
C LYS A 85 7.36 -14.17 5.16
N LEU A 86 7.25 -12.87 4.88
CA LEU A 86 6.38 -12.36 3.82
C LEU A 86 6.91 -12.80 2.45
N GLN A 87 6.11 -13.55 1.71
CA GLN A 87 6.48 -14.09 0.39
C GLN A 87 5.66 -13.46 -0.73
N ARG A 88 4.43 -13.02 -0.44
CA ARG A 88 3.50 -12.42 -1.41
C ARG A 88 2.97 -11.10 -0.88
N LEU A 89 3.18 -10.04 -1.64
CA LEU A 89 2.67 -8.71 -1.36
C LEU A 89 1.78 -8.25 -2.52
N GLU A 90 0.56 -7.85 -2.20
CA GLU A 90 -0.42 -7.31 -3.14
C GLU A 90 -0.75 -5.88 -2.69
N LEU A 91 -0.48 -4.88 -3.55
CA LEU A 91 -0.73 -3.47 -3.26
C LEU A 91 -1.67 -2.84 -4.29
N TYR A 92 -2.62 -2.05 -3.80
CA TYR A 92 -3.40 -1.12 -4.61
C TYR A 92 -2.90 0.30 -4.37
N ILE A 93 -2.50 1.01 -5.44
CA ILE A 93 -1.79 2.28 -5.33
C ILE A 93 -2.42 3.34 -6.25
N PRO A 94 -2.97 4.44 -5.71
CA PRO A 94 -3.38 5.59 -6.50
C PRO A 94 -2.20 6.23 -7.24
N ALA A 95 -2.31 6.37 -8.56
CA ALA A 95 -1.26 6.97 -9.40
C ALA A 95 -1.09 8.46 -9.16
N ARG A 96 -2.21 9.16 -8.92
CA ARG A 96 -2.25 10.61 -8.78
C ARG A 96 -1.41 11.03 -7.57
N LYS A 97 -0.28 11.71 -7.83
CA LYS A 97 0.61 12.20 -6.77
C LYS A 97 0.04 13.49 -6.17
N ARG A 98 0.25 13.70 -4.87
CA ARG A 98 0.25 15.05 -4.30
C ARG A 98 1.69 15.54 -4.15
N GLU A 99 1.86 16.85 -4.25
CA GLU A 99 3.15 17.52 -4.08
C GLU A 99 3.81 17.12 -2.75
N GLY A 100 5.10 16.74 -2.81
CA GLY A 100 5.94 16.50 -1.62
C GLY A 100 6.21 15.04 -1.24
N GLY A 101 5.62 14.04 -1.92
CA GLY A 101 5.81 12.62 -1.57
C GLY A 101 6.76 11.86 -2.51
N GLY A 102 7.89 11.38 -1.98
CA GLY A 102 8.67 10.30 -2.60
C GLY A 102 7.96 8.95 -2.40
N PHE A 103 8.08 8.04 -3.36
CA PHE A 103 7.62 6.65 -3.20
C PHE A 103 8.76 5.84 -2.61
N ASP A 104 8.94 5.93 -1.29
CA ASP A 104 9.84 5.05 -0.55
C ASP A 104 9.01 4.08 0.27
N THR A 105 8.61 2.99 -0.38
CA THR A 105 7.84 1.92 0.27
C THR A 105 8.73 0.97 1.07
N GLY A 106 10.05 1.02 0.92
CA GLY A 106 10.97 0.06 1.54
C GLY A 106 10.76 -1.40 1.10
N LEU A 107 10.37 -1.64 -0.17
CA LEU A 107 10.11 -3.00 -0.66
C LEU A 107 11.36 -3.88 -0.58
N GLU A 108 12.53 -3.29 -0.82
CA GLU A 108 13.86 -3.89 -0.72
C GLU A 108 14.18 -4.45 0.68
N ASN A 109 13.47 -4.00 1.72
CA ASN A 109 13.66 -4.42 3.10
C ASN A 109 13.00 -5.77 3.43
N LEU A 110 12.13 -6.27 2.55
CA LEU A 110 11.33 -7.48 2.77
C LEU A 110 12.13 -8.74 2.39
N ALA A 111 12.99 -9.19 3.29
CA ALA A 111 14.00 -10.24 3.05
C ALA A 111 13.48 -11.61 2.55
N SER A 112 12.19 -11.90 2.64
CA SER A 112 11.59 -13.18 2.18
C SER A 112 10.71 -13.03 0.94
N LEU A 113 10.61 -11.82 0.38
CA LEU A 113 9.67 -11.49 -0.69
C LEU A 113 10.00 -12.27 -1.97
N LYS A 114 8.98 -12.86 -2.57
CA LYS A 114 9.09 -13.67 -3.80
C LYS A 114 8.20 -13.16 -4.92
N HIS A 115 7.01 -12.66 -4.58
CA HIS A 115 6.04 -12.17 -5.54
C HIS A 115 5.46 -10.84 -5.06
N VAL A 116 5.37 -9.90 -5.98
CA VAL A 116 4.78 -8.59 -5.77
C VAL A 116 3.79 -8.34 -6.88
N THR A 117 2.54 -8.08 -6.51
CA THR A 117 1.50 -7.62 -7.43
C THR A 117 1.16 -6.19 -7.07
N VAL A 118 1.25 -5.28 -8.02
CA VAL A 118 0.86 -3.89 -7.84
C VAL A 118 -0.22 -3.55 -8.85
N THR A 119 -1.36 -3.10 -8.33
CA THR A 119 -2.45 -2.54 -9.12
C THR A 119 -2.42 -1.04 -8.98
N VAL A 120 -2.18 -0.35 -10.10
CA VAL A 120 -2.12 1.11 -10.15
C VAL A 120 -3.51 1.63 -10.48
N ASP A 121 -4.08 2.44 -9.60
CA ASP A 121 -5.33 3.15 -9.86
C ASP A 121 -5.07 4.44 -10.64
N CYS A 122 -5.62 4.48 -11.84
CA CYS A 122 -5.44 5.56 -12.79
C CYS A 122 -6.54 6.64 -12.70
N GLU A 123 -7.51 6.54 -11.78
CA GLU A 123 -8.60 7.52 -11.69
C GLU A 123 -8.07 8.95 -11.38
N GLY A 124 -8.36 9.88 -12.29
CA GLY A 124 -7.95 11.27 -12.22
C GLY A 124 -6.43 11.51 -12.32
N ALA A 125 -5.66 10.49 -12.68
CA ALA A 125 -4.21 10.59 -12.87
C ALA A 125 -3.86 10.87 -14.33
N GLN A 126 -2.77 11.60 -14.55
CA GLN A 126 -2.16 11.74 -15.87
C GLN A 126 -1.28 10.52 -16.18
N ILE A 127 -1.06 10.23 -17.46
CA ILE A 127 -0.22 9.08 -17.89
C ILE A 127 1.18 9.13 -17.26
N ARG A 128 1.80 10.32 -17.19
CA ARG A 128 3.11 10.51 -16.55
C ARG A 128 3.13 10.15 -15.07
N GLU A 129 2.02 10.29 -14.35
CA GLU A 129 1.93 9.93 -12.94
C GLU A 129 1.85 8.40 -12.78
N VAL A 130 1.07 7.74 -13.63
CA VAL A 130 0.99 6.27 -13.71
C VAL A 130 2.37 5.69 -14.03
N GLU A 131 3.03 6.18 -15.07
CA GLU A 131 4.36 5.72 -15.49
C GLU A 131 5.42 5.96 -14.41
N ASN A 132 5.30 7.05 -13.64
CA ASN A 132 6.19 7.33 -12.53
C ASN A 132 6.04 6.27 -11.42
N VAL A 133 4.81 5.94 -11.01
CA VAL A 133 4.56 4.88 -10.01
C VAL A 133 5.13 3.56 -10.49
N GLU A 134 4.85 3.15 -11.72
CA GLU A 134 5.38 1.90 -12.24
C GLU A 134 6.92 1.88 -12.31
N THR A 135 7.54 3.00 -12.70
CA THR A 135 9.01 3.12 -12.77
C THR A 135 9.64 3.00 -11.39
N MET A 136 9.06 3.65 -10.38
CA MET A 136 9.53 3.57 -9.01
C MET A 136 9.40 2.15 -8.45
N VAL A 137 8.25 1.48 -8.67
CA VAL A 137 8.05 0.08 -8.26
C VAL A 137 9.07 -0.84 -8.95
N ARG A 138 9.26 -0.70 -10.27
CA ARG A 138 10.27 -1.47 -11.01
C ARG A 138 11.68 -1.23 -10.48
N GLY A 139 12.01 0.01 -10.13
CA GLY A 139 13.28 0.38 -9.52
C GLY A 139 13.52 -0.33 -8.18
N ALA A 140 12.56 -0.24 -7.26
CA ALA A 140 12.63 -0.89 -5.94
C ALA A 140 12.77 -2.42 -6.04
N ILE A 141 12.00 -3.04 -6.94
CA ILE A 141 12.09 -4.49 -7.18
C ILE A 141 13.39 -4.88 -7.87
N GLY A 142 13.89 -4.07 -8.81
CA GLY A 142 15.16 -4.29 -9.49
C GLY A 142 16.36 -4.28 -8.55
N MET A 143 16.29 -3.50 -7.46
CA MET A 143 17.30 -3.43 -6.40
C MET A 143 17.13 -4.52 -5.32
N HIS A 144 16.01 -5.24 -5.31
CA HIS A 144 15.71 -6.18 -4.25
C HIS A 144 16.63 -7.42 -4.32
N PRO A 145 17.27 -7.85 -3.21
CA PRO A 145 18.28 -8.90 -3.21
C PRO A 145 17.77 -10.26 -3.72
N ASN A 146 16.49 -10.56 -3.47
CA ASN A 146 15.86 -11.81 -3.94
C ASN A 146 15.26 -11.77 -5.35
N HIS A 147 15.30 -10.62 -6.04
CA HIS A 147 14.67 -10.44 -7.37
C HIS A 147 13.24 -11.01 -7.47
N PRO A 148 12.30 -10.54 -6.64
CA PRO A 148 10.94 -11.07 -6.63
C PRO A 148 10.25 -10.85 -7.98
N THR A 149 9.36 -11.76 -8.34
CA THR A 149 8.51 -11.61 -9.53
C THR A 149 7.57 -10.42 -9.32
N LEU A 150 7.55 -9.50 -10.30
CA LEU A 150 6.67 -8.34 -10.29
C LEU A 150 5.57 -8.51 -11.34
N GLU A 151 4.33 -8.39 -10.89
CA GLU A 151 3.14 -8.25 -11.73
C GLU A 151 2.58 -6.84 -11.56
N LEU A 152 2.53 -6.10 -12.67
CA LEU A 152 1.97 -4.74 -12.70
C LEU A 152 0.71 -4.74 -13.53
N SER A 153 -0.34 -4.10 -13.02
CA SER A 153 -1.58 -3.87 -13.75
C SER A 153 -2.12 -2.47 -13.47
N ARG A 154 -2.95 -1.98 -14.38
CA ARG A 154 -3.63 -0.70 -14.26
C ARG A 154 -5.13 -0.95 -14.05
N GLN A 155 -5.76 -0.09 -13.27
CA GLN A 155 -7.20 -0.06 -13.10
C GLN A 155 -7.75 1.35 -13.33
N ARG A 156 -9.00 1.42 -13.78
CA ARG A 156 -9.71 2.69 -14.02
C ARG A 156 -9.00 3.63 -15.01
N GLU A 157 -8.28 3.07 -15.99
CA GLU A 157 -7.62 3.83 -17.07
C GLU A 157 -8.60 4.73 -17.85
N TYR A 158 -9.85 4.28 -18.01
CA TYR A 158 -10.91 5.06 -18.66
C TYR A 158 -11.32 6.33 -17.89
N LYS A 159 -10.84 6.51 -16.65
CA LYS A 159 -11.05 7.71 -15.81
C LYS A 159 -9.79 8.56 -15.63
N MET A 160 -8.76 8.33 -16.44
CA MET A 160 -7.56 9.18 -16.41
C MET A 160 -7.90 10.61 -16.80
N ALA A 161 -7.17 11.57 -16.22
CA ALA A 161 -7.31 12.97 -16.59
C ALA A 161 -6.84 13.17 -18.04
N THR A 162 -7.62 13.87 -18.84
CA THR A 162 -7.19 14.28 -20.18
C THR A 162 -6.46 15.62 -20.08
N ASP A 163 -5.61 15.94 -21.06
CA ASP A 163 -4.95 17.25 -21.11
C ASP A 163 -5.95 18.42 -21.31
N GLU A 164 -7.23 18.12 -21.56
CA GLU A 164 -8.33 19.06 -21.75
C GLU A 164 -8.97 19.53 -20.43
N ASP A 165 -8.68 18.90 -19.29
CA ASP A 165 -9.23 19.26 -17.97
C ASP A 165 -8.57 20.51 -17.32
N LYS A 166 -7.86 21.33 -18.10
CA LYS A 166 -7.14 22.53 -17.62
C LYS A 166 -7.83 23.86 -17.93
N ASP A 167 -8.99 23.87 -18.57
CA ASP A 167 -9.70 25.11 -18.88
C ASP A 167 -11.03 25.11 -18.13
N ASP A 168 -11.02 25.60 -16.89
CA ASP A 168 -12.18 26.23 -16.22
C ASP A 168 -11.87 26.54 -14.75
N THR A 169 -10.86 27.37 -14.45
CA THR A 169 -10.95 28.36 -13.34
C THR A 169 -9.78 29.35 -13.38
N GLU A 170 -9.89 30.40 -14.20
CA GLU A 170 -9.51 31.76 -13.78
C GLU A 170 -10.03 32.79 -14.80
N GLY A 171 -11.35 32.86 -14.90
CA GLY A 171 -12.06 33.98 -15.49
C GLY A 171 -13.10 34.47 -14.51
N SER A 172 -12.69 35.22 -13.49
CA SER A 172 -13.45 36.30 -12.83
C SER A 172 -12.82 36.67 -11.48
N LYS A 173 -12.19 37.85 -11.41
CA LYS A 173 -12.48 38.88 -10.41
C LYS A 173 -11.80 40.20 -10.77
N GLU A 174 -12.67 41.13 -11.18
CA GLU A 174 -12.65 42.60 -11.08
C GLU A 174 -11.50 43.39 -11.74
#